data_AF-A0A3D8J0R2-F1
#
_entry.id   AF-A0A3D8J0R2-F1
#
_cell.length_a   1.000
_cell.length_b   1.000
_cell.length_c   1.000
_cell.angle_alpha   90.00
_cell.angle_beta   90.00
_cell.angle_gamma   90.00
#
_symmetry.space_group_name_H-M   'P 1'
#
loop_
_entity.id
_entity.type
_entity.pdbx_description
1 polymer ?
#
loop_
_entity_poly.entity_id
_entity_poly.type
_entity_poly.pdbx_seq_one_letter_code
_entity_poly.pdbx_strand_id
1 'polypeptide(L)'
;MKVIGILVLAFILLWLWNLGVFTYLMPKVIAKEKLSKEYGGVYVFYPEFREEIKKRERERREYMDRFFEKNDLFTRDDLVKLDSILPQILSNGCKYHNQAFAPYNVIFEPYYEKIKEF
;
A
#
# COMPACT_ATOMS: atom_id res chain seq x y z
N MET A 1 38.04 4.05 23.18
CA MET A 1 37.66 5.31 22.50
C MET A 1 36.53 5.13 21.48
N LYS A 2 36.62 4.19 20.52
CA LYS A 2 35.57 3.99 19.50
C LYS A 2 34.19 3.59 20.08
N VAL A 3 34.16 2.72 21.08
CA VAL A 3 32.91 2.24 21.71
C VAL A 3 32.18 3.36 22.46
N ILE A 4 32.91 4.19 23.19
CA ILE A 4 32.34 5.33 23.93
C ILE A 4 31.72 6.35 22.97
N GLY A 5 32.38 6.63 21.84
CA GLY A 5 31.83 7.53 20.81
C GLY A 5 30.54 7.01 20.18
N ILE A 6 30.45 5.70 19.93
CA ILE A 6 29.23 5.07 19.40
C ILE A 6 28.08 5.17 20.43
N LEU A 7 28.35 4.94 21.71
CA LEU A 7 27.35 5.04 22.77
C LEU A 7 26.82 6.47 22.95
N VAL A 8 27.69 7.46 22.88
CA VAL A 8 27.31 8.88 22.94
C VAL A 8 26.46 9.27 21.72
N LEU A 9 26.84 8.83 20.52
CA LEU A 9 26.06 9.09 19.31
C LEU A 9 24.67 8.44 19.36
N ALA A 10 24.59 7.18 19.83
CA ALA A 10 23.33 6.48 20.01
C ALA A 10 22.41 7.18 21.03
N PHE A 11 22.98 7.69 22.12
CA PHE A 11 22.22 8.46 23.12
C PHE A 11 21.66 9.77 22.55
N ILE A 12 22.47 10.50 21.77
CA ILE A 12 22.02 11.73 21.09
C ILE A 12 20.89 11.42 20.09
N LEU A 13 20.99 10.34 19.32
CA LEU A 13 19.95 9.93 18.38
C LEU A 13 18.64 9.57 19.09
N LEU A 14 18.70 8.84 20.21
CA LEU A 14 17.53 8.55 21.05
C LEU A 14 16.91 9.81 21.63
N TRP A 15 17.73 10.76 22.08
CA TRP A 15 17.27 12.03 22.62
C TRP A 15 16.57 12.88 21.56
N LEU A 16 17.15 12.98 20.36
CA LEU A 16 16.54 13.67 19.22
C LEU A 16 15.24 13.01 18.73
N TRP A 17 15.14 11.68 18.83
CA TRP A 17 13.90 10.94 18.56
C TRP A 17 12.79 11.32 19.54
N ASN A 18 13.11 11.39 20.84
CA ASN A 18 12.15 11.75 21.88
C ASN A 18 11.67 13.21 21.78
N LEU A 19 12.55 14.13 21.36
CA LEU A 19 12.17 15.52 21.06
C LEU A 19 11.35 15.69 19.77
N GLY A 20 11.10 14.62 19.01
CA GLY A 20 10.35 14.69 17.76
C GLY A 20 11.06 15.47 16.66
N VAL A 21 12.36 15.78 16.77
CA VAL A 21 13.12 16.55 15.76
C VAL A 21 13.03 15.89 14.38
N PHE A 22 13.04 14.55 14.34
CA PHE A 22 12.88 13.79 13.11
C PHE A 22 11.53 14.01 12.43
N THR A 23 10.48 14.38 13.16
CA THR A 23 9.18 14.66 12.55
C THR A 23 9.15 15.97 11.76
N TYR A 24 9.98 16.94 12.14
CA TYR A 24 10.17 18.16 11.36
C TYR A 24 11.15 17.97 10.21
N LEU A 25 12.12 17.06 10.36
CA LEU A 25 13.12 16.76 9.35
C LEU A 25 12.57 15.91 8.18
N MET A 26 11.53 15.12 8.43
CA MET A 26 10.97 14.14 7.49
C MET A 26 9.49 14.41 7.12
N PRO A 27 9.12 15.65 6.73
CA PRO A 27 7.72 16.05 6.54
C PRO A 27 7.03 15.22 5.44
N LYS A 28 7.77 14.85 4.38
CA LYS A 28 7.24 14.04 3.27
C LYS A 28 6.90 12.61 3.69
N VAL A 29 7.66 12.01 4.61
CA VAL A 29 7.39 10.64 5.09
C VAL A 29 6.14 10.62 5.96
N ILE A 30 6.00 11.62 6.84
CA ILE A 30 4.83 11.78 7.71
C ILE A 30 3.57 12.07 6.90
N ALA A 31 3.66 12.93 5.89
CA ALA A 31 2.55 13.22 5.00
C ALA A 31 2.03 11.94 4.31
N LYS A 32 2.94 11.10 3.80
CA LYS A 32 2.57 9.80 3.21
C LYS A 32 1.91 8.85 4.20
N GLU A 33 2.43 8.75 5.42
CA GLU A 33 1.88 7.88 6.46
C GLU A 33 0.49 8.34 6.91
N LYS A 34 0.30 9.65 7.12
CA LYS A 34 -0.98 10.24 7.49
C LYS A 34 -2.03 10.04 6.39
N LEU A 35 -1.64 10.24 5.13
CA LEU A 35 -2.52 10.06 3.98
C LEU A 35 -2.88 8.58 3.78
N SER A 36 -1.93 7.66 3.98
CA SER A 36 -2.20 6.22 3.97
C SER A 36 -3.22 5.86 5.06
N LYS A 37 -3.09 6.38 6.28
CA LYS A 37 -4.05 6.14 7.38
C LYS A 37 -5.43 6.73 7.11
N GLU A 38 -5.51 7.96 6.62
CA GLU A 38 -6.75 8.68 6.31
C GLU A 38 -7.55 7.98 5.19
N TYR A 39 -6.84 7.47 4.18
CA TYR A 39 -7.43 6.85 3.01
C TYR A 39 -7.43 5.31 3.06
N GLY A 40 -7.48 4.73 4.27
CA GLY A 40 -7.78 3.31 4.45
C GLY A 40 -6.64 2.33 4.15
N GLY A 41 -5.39 2.77 4.27
CA GLY A 41 -4.21 1.93 4.13
C GLY A 41 -3.77 1.67 2.69
N VAL A 42 -4.25 2.45 1.71
CA VAL A 42 -3.88 2.19 0.31
C VAL A 42 -2.48 2.76 0.03
N TYR A 43 -1.54 1.86 -0.22
CA TYR A 43 -0.11 2.11 -0.42
C TYR A 43 0.26 2.81 -1.74
N VAL A 44 -0.69 3.46 -2.42
CA VAL A 44 -0.47 4.09 -3.74
C VAL A 44 0.63 5.16 -3.72
N PHE A 45 0.93 5.72 -2.54
CA PHE A 45 1.96 6.75 -2.35
C PHE A 45 3.41 6.23 -2.40
N TYR A 46 3.60 4.92 -2.37
CA TYR A 46 4.90 4.29 -2.53
C TYR A 46 4.99 3.68 -3.94
N PRO A 47 6.00 4.07 -4.75
CA PRO A 47 6.14 3.56 -6.13
C PRO A 47 6.16 2.04 -6.20
N GLU A 48 6.86 1.39 -5.27
CA GLU A 48 6.97 -0.07 -5.19
C GLU A 48 5.60 -0.75 -5.06
N PHE A 49 4.80 -0.32 -4.08
CA PHE A 49 3.46 -0.87 -3.86
C PHE A 49 2.48 -0.49 -4.96
N ARG A 50 2.62 0.68 -5.59
CA ARG A 50 1.79 1.07 -6.74
C ARG A 50 2.00 0.11 -7.92
N GLU A 51 3.26 -0.16 -8.27
CA GLU A 51 3.55 -1.07 -9.39
C GLU A 51 3.17 -2.51 -9.05
N GLU A 52 3.31 -2.92 -7.78
CA GLU A 52 2.82 -4.21 -7.30
C GLU A 52 1.29 -4.35 -7.43
N ILE A 53 0.52 -3.34 -7.00
CA ILE A 53 -0.95 -3.30 -7.15
C ILE A 53 -1.33 -3.40 -8.63
N LYS A 54 -0.73 -2.57 -9.49
CA LYS A 54 -1.00 -2.58 -10.94
C LYS A 54 -0.74 -3.96 -11.55
N LYS A 55 0.36 -4.60 -11.16
CA LYS A 55 0.71 -5.94 -11.65
C LYS A 55 -0.35 -6.97 -11.22
N ARG A 56 -0.72 -7.01 -9.95
CA ARG A 56 -1.73 -7.96 -9.46
C ARG A 56 -3.12 -7.73 -10.06
N GLU A 57 -3.53 -6.48 -10.23
CA GLU A 57 -4.81 -6.17 -10.89
C GLU A 57 -4.82 -6.57 -12.36
N ARG A 58 -3.67 -6.47 -13.05
CA ARG A 58 -3.53 -7.02 -14.40
C ARG A 58 -3.67 -8.53 -14.40
N GLU A 59 -2.96 -9.23 -13.52
CA GLU A 59 -3.03 -10.70 -13.41
C GLU A 59 -4.45 -11.19 -13.08
N ARG A 60 -5.16 -10.51 -12.17
CA ARG A 60 -6.55 -10.82 -11.83
C ARG A 60 -7.50 -10.58 -13.00
N ARG A 61 -7.32 -9.49 -13.75
CA ARG A 61 -8.09 -9.21 -14.96
C ARG A 61 -7.89 -10.29 -16.02
N GLU A 62 -6.64 -10.63 -16.32
CA GLU A 62 -6.31 -11.67 -17.28
C GLU A 62 -6.87 -13.05 -16.87
N TYR A 63 -6.89 -13.34 -15.57
CA TYR A 63 -7.57 -14.54 -15.07
C TYR A 63 -9.08 -14.46 -15.32
N MET A 64 -9.73 -13.33 -15.00
CA MET A 64 -11.17 -13.14 -15.23
C MET A 64 -11.52 -13.26 -16.71
N ASP A 65 -10.75 -12.65 -17.60
CA ASP A 65 -10.97 -12.73 -19.04
C ASP A 65 -10.97 -14.20 -19.51
N ARG A 66 -9.94 -14.98 -19.12
CA ARG A 66 -9.87 -16.43 -19.43
C ARG A 66 -10.97 -17.26 -18.75
N PHE A 67 -11.45 -16.84 -17.58
CA PHE A 67 -12.54 -17.53 -16.89
C PHE A 67 -13.84 -17.35 -17.66
N PHE A 68 -14.12 -16.11 -18.10
CA PHE A 68 -15.34 -15.76 -18.83
C PHE A 68 -15.35 -16.26 -20.29
N GLU A 69 -14.18 -16.58 -20.87
CA GLU A 69 -14.13 -17.31 -22.15
C GLU A 69 -14.79 -18.71 -22.08
N LYS A 70 -14.87 -19.30 -20.87
CA LYS A 70 -15.35 -20.68 -20.66
C LYS A 70 -16.62 -20.77 -19.82
N ASN A 71 -16.98 -19.72 -19.09
CA ASN A 71 -18.06 -19.71 -18.13
C ASN A 71 -18.85 -18.40 -18.23
N ASP A 72 -20.17 -18.47 -18.16
CA ASP A 72 -21.02 -17.28 -18.30
C ASP A 72 -21.27 -16.55 -16.98
N LEU A 73 -21.05 -17.22 -15.85
CA LEU A 73 -21.40 -16.74 -14.51
C LEU A 73 -20.20 -16.83 -13.57
N PHE A 74 -19.99 -15.77 -12.79
CA PHE A 74 -18.98 -15.73 -11.73
C PHE A 74 -19.66 -15.77 -10.36
N THR A 75 -19.40 -16.83 -9.60
CA THR A 75 -20.05 -17.06 -8.31
C THR A 75 -19.17 -16.60 -7.14
N ARG A 76 -19.73 -16.60 -5.93
CA ARG A 76 -18.95 -16.35 -4.71
C ARG A 76 -17.84 -17.37 -4.50
N ASP A 77 -18.07 -18.63 -4.87
CA ASP A 77 -17.06 -19.68 -4.73
C ASP A 77 -15.88 -19.45 -5.68
N ASP A 78 -16.16 -18.92 -6.87
CA ASP A 78 -15.11 -18.55 -7.83
C ASP A 78 -14.29 -17.35 -7.33
N LEU A 79 -14.92 -16.41 -6.62
CA LEU A 79 -14.22 -15.32 -5.93
C LEU A 79 -13.29 -15.86 -4.84
N VAL A 80 -13.75 -16.80 -4.02
CA VAL A 80 -12.91 -17.44 -2.98
C VAL A 80 -11.72 -18.16 -3.62
N LYS A 81 -11.94 -18.87 -4.74
CA LYS A 81 -10.85 -19.51 -5.50
C LYS A 81 -9.89 -18.47 -6.06
N LEU A 82 -10.39 -17.42 -6.70
CA LEU A 82 -9.57 -16.34 -7.25
C LEU A 82 -8.70 -15.70 -6.17
N ASP A 83 -9.27 -15.40 -5.00
CA ASP A 83 -8.54 -14.80 -3.88
C ASP A 83 -7.49 -15.74 -3.28
N SER A 84 -7.69 -17.06 -3.39
CA SER A 84 -6.67 -18.04 -3.00
C SER A 84 -5.50 -18.10 -3.99
N ILE A 85 -5.75 -17.94 -5.29
CA ILE A 85 -4.73 -18.01 -6.35
C ILE A 85 -3.98 -16.68 -6.48
N LEU A 86 -4.73 -15.57 -6.47
CA LEU A 86 -4.26 -14.21 -6.69
C LEU A 86 -4.66 -13.31 -5.51
N PRO A 87 -4.05 -13.48 -4.33
CA PRO A 87 -4.46 -12.77 -3.13
C PRO A 87 -4.32 -11.25 -3.27
N GLN A 88 -5.29 -10.51 -2.72
CA GLN A 88 -5.26 -9.05 -2.66
C GLN A 88 -4.41 -8.53 -1.48
N ILE A 89 -3.26 -9.18 -1.24
CA ILE A 89 -2.32 -8.89 -0.17
C ILE A 89 -0.98 -8.50 -0.81
N LEU A 90 -0.42 -7.37 -0.39
CA LEU A 90 0.87 -6.89 -0.84
C LEU A 90 2.03 -7.60 -0.15
N SER A 91 3.24 -7.41 -0.68
CA SER A 91 4.49 -7.94 -0.15
C SER A 91 4.77 -7.56 1.31
N ASN A 92 4.17 -6.48 1.82
CA ASN A 92 4.24 -6.07 3.22
C ASN A 92 3.19 -6.74 4.13
N GLY A 93 2.38 -7.65 3.61
CA GLY A 93 1.34 -8.37 4.36
C GLY A 93 0.01 -7.62 4.47
N CYS A 94 -0.12 -6.44 3.88
CA CYS A 94 -1.32 -5.62 3.98
C CYS A 94 -2.24 -5.78 2.78
N LYS A 95 -3.56 -5.71 3.01
CA LYS A 95 -4.56 -5.75 1.94
C LYS A 95 -4.60 -4.41 1.20
N TYR A 96 -4.72 -4.45 -0.13
CA TYR A 96 -4.82 -3.24 -0.96
C TYR A 96 -6.22 -2.98 -1.54
N HIS A 97 -7.16 -3.90 -1.29
CA HIS A 97 -8.58 -3.70 -1.54
C HIS A 97 -9.32 -3.96 -0.22
N ASN A 98 -9.86 -2.91 0.41
CA ASN A 98 -10.81 -3.08 1.50
C ASN A 98 -12.19 -3.24 0.88
N GLN A 99 -12.94 -4.24 1.35
CA GLN A 99 -14.24 -4.66 0.82
C GLN A 99 -15.26 -3.51 0.83
N ALA A 100 -15.28 -2.71 -0.23
CA ALA A 100 -16.46 -2.00 -0.69
C ALA A 100 -16.57 -2.32 -2.17
N PHE A 101 -17.73 -2.81 -2.59
CA PHE A 101 -18.07 -3.19 -3.96
C PHE A 101 -18.13 -1.97 -4.88
N ALA A 102 -17.06 -1.20 -4.99
CA ALA A 102 -16.99 -0.03 -5.86
C ALA A 102 -15.97 -0.27 -6.98
N PRO A 103 -16.28 0.15 -8.21
CA PRO A 103 -15.39 -0.05 -9.34
C PRO A 103 -14.08 0.75 -9.16
N TYR A 104 -12.99 0.23 -9.75
CA TYR A 104 -11.60 0.71 -9.58
C TYR A 104 -11.44 2.24 -9.69
N ASN A 105 -12.10 2.84 -10.68
CA ASN A 105 -12.13 4.28 -10.91
C ASN A 105 -12.77 5.05 -9.74
N VAL A 106 -13.84 4.55 -9.13
CA VAL A 106 -14.50 5.24 -8.02
C VAL A 106 -13.65 5.20 -6.74
N ILE A 107 -12.95 4.09 -6.51
CA ILE A 107 -12.11 3.95 -5.33
C ILE A 107 -10.78 4.65 -5.51
N PHE A 108 -10.07 4.52 -6.63
CA PHE A 108 -8.65 4.92 -6.72
C PHE A 108 -8.39 6.23 -7.46
N GLU A 109 -9.30 6.73 -8.30
CA GLU A 109 -9.11 7.96 -9.07
C GLU A 109 -8.87 9.21 -8.18
N PRO A 110 -9.63 9.44 -7.09
CA PRO A 110 -9.38 10.56 -6.18
C PRO A 110 -7.98 10.52 -5.54
N TYR A 111 -7.40 9.32 -5.41
CA TYR A 111 -6.09 9.12 -4.81
C TYR A 111 -5.00 9.54 -5.80
N TYR A 112 -5.17 9.19 -7.08
CA TYR A 112 -4.23 9.57 -8.14
C TYR A 112 -4.19 11.07 -8.38
N GLU A 113 -5.32 11.78 -8.26
CA GLU A 113 -5.34 13.24 -8.32
C GLU A 113 -4.55 13.86 -7.16
N LYS A 114 -4.79 13.39 -5.94
CA LYS A 114 -4.10 13.88 -4.74
C LYS A 114 -2.59 13.61 -4.75
N ILE A 115 -2.15 12.54 -5.43
CA ILE A 115 -0.71 12.28 -5.67
C ILE A 115 -0.06 13.37 -6.53
N LYS A 116 -0.78 13.96 -7.49
CA LYS A 116 -0.21 15.00 -8.37
C LYS A 116 0.08 16.31 -7.62
N GLU A 117 -0.49 16.48 -6.44
CA GLU A 117 -0.31 17.67 -5.59
C GLU A 117 0.97 17.61 -4.73
N PHE A 118 1.67 16.46 -4.68
CA PHE A 118 2.90 16.23 -3.90
C PHE A 118 4.14 16.05 -4.78
#